data_AF-A0A4Q2UMN7-F1
#
_entry.id   AF-A0A4Q2UMN7-F1
#
_cell.length_a   1.000
_cell.length_b   1.000
_cell.length_c   1.000
_cell.angle_alpha   90.00
_cell.angle_beta   90.00
_cell.angle_gamma   90.00
#
_symmetry.space_group_name_H-M   'P 1'
#
loop_
_entity.id
_entity.type
_entity.pdbx_description
1 polymer ?
#
loop_
_entity_poly.entity_id
_entity_poly.type
_entity_poly.pdbx_seq_one_letter_code
_entity_poly.pdbx_strand_id
1 'polypeptide(L)'
;MTLEQRLSAAFRRIAQEIIARTGKLSDLATTNKTNLVAAINEVKQSIANAVGINDNASSSSSTYSSSKIEQYRNRSTHTGTQSASTIIDFADAVANQIQAQKGAINGVASLDSTGKVPSAQLPSFVDEVIERNSLAEFPATGSNSKIYVALDTNKAWRWGGSSYTEISPSPGSSDAVPQGVVNLYTTALEKATWNAKYGSTEIGNPDTDFVAIINTELAA
;
A
#
# COMPACT_ATOMS: atom_id res chain seq x y z
N MET A 1 72.46 -56.14 -56.83
CA MET A 1 71.87 -54.80 -57.02
C MET A 1 72.94 -53.92 -57.67
N THR A 2 72.68 -53.37 -58.85
CA THR A 2 73.63 -52.48 -59.55
C THR A 2 73.76 -51.14 -58.81
N LEU A 3 74.83 -50.39 -59.08
CA LEU A 3 75.01 -49.05 -58.51
C LEU A 3 73.82 -48.13 -58.84
N GLU A 4 73.29 -48.22 -60.05
CA GLU A 4 72.10 -47.48 -60.50
C GLU A 4 70.85 -47.83 -59.69
N GLN A 5 70.63 -49.11 -59.40
CA GLN A 5 69.51 -49.56 -58.56
C GLN A 5 69.63 -49.04 -57.12
N ARG A 6 70.85 -49.03 -56.54
CA ARG A 6 71.10 -48.51 -55.19
C ARG A 6 70.87 -46.99 -55.12
N LEU A 7 71.34 -46.27 -56.12
CA LEU A 7 71.20 -44.82 -56.19
C LEU A 7 69.72 -44.40 -56.40
N SER A 8 69.00 -45.10 -57.28
CA SER A 8 67.56 -44.88 -57.49
C SER A 8 66.74 -45.13 -56.22
N ALA A 9 67.06 -46.20 -55.48
CA ALA A 9 66.40 -46.51 -54.22
C ALA A 9 66.68 -45.44 -53.15
N ALA A 10 67.92 -44.95 -53.05
CA ALA A 10 68.28 -43.88 -52.12
C ALA A 10 67.52 -42.59 -52.42
N PHE A 11 67.44 -42.17 -53.69
CA PHE A 11 66.68 -40.97 -54.07
C PHE A 11 65.18 -41.10 -53.81
N ARG A 12 64.57 -42.26 -54.07
CA ARG A 12 63.15 -42.50 -53.75
C ARG A 12 62.90 -42.46 -52.24
N ARG A 13 63.78 -43.06 -51.44
CA ARG A 13 63.69 -43.04 -49.98
C ARG A 13 63.83 -41.61 -49.44
N ILE A 14 64.81 -40.85 -49.92
CA ILE A 14 64.99 -39.44 -49.54
C ILE A 14 63.77 -38.62 -49.92
N ALA A 15 63.22 -38.78 -51.12
CA ALA A 15 62.00 -38.10 -51.54
C ALA A 15 60.80 -38.45 -50.64
N GLN A 16 60.63 -39.73 -50.29
CA GLN A 16 59.60 -40.18 -49.36
C GLN A 16 59.80 -39.64 -47.94
N GLU A 17 61.04 -39.63 -47.43
CA GLU A 17 61.38 -39.06 -46.12
C GLU A 17 61.14 -37.54 -46.08
N ILE A 18 61.44 -36.82 -47.16
CA ILE A 18 61.12 -35.39 -47.29
C ILE A 18 59.61 -35.19 -47.23
N ILE A 19 58.85 -35.91 -48.06
CA ILE A 19 57.37 -35.83 -48.08
C ILE A 19 56.77 -36.19 -46.72
N ALA A 20 57.29 -37.21 -46.03
CA ALA A 20 56.83 -37.60 -44.70
C ALA A 20 57.09 -36.52 -43.65
N ARG A 21 58.14 -35.71 -43.81
CA ARG A 21 58.49 -34.61 -42.91
C ARG A 21 57.79 -33.29 -43.27
N THR A 22 57.50 -33.03 -44.55
CA THR A 22 56.96 -31.74 -45.02
C THR A 22 55.47 -31.80 -45.40
N GLY A 23 54.89 -32.98 -45.55
CA GLY A 23 53.55 -33.17 -46.09
C GLY A 23 53.46 -32.93 -47.61
N LYS A 24 52.27 -33.17 -48.18
CA LYS A 24 51.96 -32.88 -49.59
C LYS A 24 50.91 -31.78 -49.71
N LEU A 25 51.02 -30.98 -50.77
CA LEU A 25 50.02 -29.98 -51.11
C LEU A 25 48.62 -30.57 -51.38
N SER A 26 48.57 -31.80 -51.91
CA SER A 26 47.34 -32.55 -52.14
C SER A 26 46.55 -32.83 -50.87
N ASP A 27 47.22 -32.87 -49.72
CA ASP A 27 46.66 -33.34 -48.46
C ASP A 27 46.07 -32.18 -47.64
N LEU A 28 46.23 -30.93 -48.09
CA LEU A 28 45.57 -29.78 -47.47
C LEU A 28 44.05 -29.85 -47.69
N ALA A 29 43.28 -29.41 -46.70
CA ALA A 29 41.81 -29.35 -46.81
C ALA A 29 41.30 -28.16 -47.66
N THR A 30 42.19 -27.37 -48.25
CA THR A 30 41.84 -26.20 -49.08
C THR A 30 41.29 -26.61 -50.43
N THR A 31 40.44 -25.78 -51.02
CA THR A 31 39.86 -25.98 -52.35
C THR A 31 40.91 -25.74 -53.45
N ASN A 32 41.72 -24.70 -53.31
CA ASN A 32 42.80 -24.32 -54.20
C ASN A 32 44.12 -24.97 -53.76
N LYS A 33 44.67 -25.81 -54.63
CA LYS A 33 45.89 -26.61 -54.41
C LYS A 33 46.91 -26.46 -55.54
N THR A 34 46.85 -25.38 -56.32
CA THR A 34 47.79 -25.14 -57.45
C THR A 34 49.22 -24.95 -56.98
N ASN A 35 49.40 -24.29 -55.83
CA ASN A 35 50.66 -24.17 -55.09
C ASN A 35 50.36 -23.84 -53.61
N LEU A 36 51.37 -23.86 -52.74
CA LEU A 36 51.20 -23.54 -51.31
C LEU A 36 50.68 -22.11 -51.09
N VAL A 37 51.12 -21.15 -51.90
CA VAL A 37 50.69 -19.75 -51.79
C VAL A 37 49.19 -19.61 -52.06
N ALA A 38 48.66 -20.34 -53.04
CA ALA A 38 47.25 -20.34 -53.37
C ALA A 38 46.40 -20.94 -52.24
N ALA A 39 46.84 -22.07 -51.66
CA ALA A 39 46.19 -22.68 -50.51
C ALA A 39 46.23 -21.75 -49.27
N ILE A 40 47.37 -21.11 -49.01
CA ILE A 40 47.52 -20.16 -47.89
C ILE A 40 46.62 -18.94 -48.09
N ASN A 41 46.53 -18.40 -49.30
CA ASN A 41 45.68 -17.25 -49.60
C ASN A 41 44.19 -17.58 -49.45
N GLU A 42 43.78 -18.81 -49.77
CA GLU A 42 42.42 -19.28 -49.48
C GLU A 42 42.13 -19.27 -47.97
N VAL A 43 42.99 -19.90 -47.16
CA VAL A 43 42.83 -19.93 -45.69
C VAL A 43 42.81 -18.52 -45.11
N LYS A 44 43.72 -17.64 -45.58
CA LYS A 44 43.76 -16.24 -45.18
C LYS A 44 42.43 -15.53 -45.48
N GLN A 45 41.85 -15.76 -46.65
CA GLN A 45 40.57 -15.17 -47.02
C GLN A 45 39.43 -15.73 -46.18
N SER A 46 39.41 -17.04 -45.91
CA SER A 46 38.43 -17.68 -45.02
C SER A 46 38.48 -17.11 -43.61
N ILE A 47 39.67 -16.84 -43.07
CA ILE A 47 39.86 -16.20 -41.76
C ILE A 47 39.38 -14.75 -41.80
N ALA A 48 39.71 -14.00 -42.86
CA ALA A 48 39.24 -12.61 -43.01
C ALA A 48 37.71 -12.51 -43.13
N ASN A 49 37.08 -13.53 -43.73
CA ASN A 49 35.63 -13.63 -43.88
C ASN A 49 34.94 -14.30 -42.69
N ALA A 50 35.70 -14.80 -41.70
CA ALA A 50 35.12 -15.43 -40.54
C ALA A 50 34.29 -14.38 -39.76
N VAL A 51 33.04 -14.73 -39.49
CA VAL A 51 32.11 -13.89 -38.72
C VAL A 51 32.54 -13.96 -37.25
N GLY A 52 33.37 -13.00 -36.82
CA GLY A 52 33.85 -12.89 -35.44
C GLY A 52 33.49 -11.55 -34.79
N ILE A 53 33.52 -11.52 -33.46
CA ILE A 53 33.48 -10.26 -32.71
C ILE A 53 34.86 -9.62 -32.85
N ASN A 54 34.91 -8.40 -33.41
CA ASN A 54 36.12 -7.60 -33.39
C ASN A 54 36.08 -6.68 -32.16
N ASP A 55 36.82 -7.05 -31.11
CA ASP A 55 36.94 -6.25 -29.89
C ASP A 55 37.80 -4.99 -30.08
N ASN A 56 38.55 -4.92 -31.18
CA ASN A 56 39.45 -3.83 -31.51
C ASN A 56 38.84 -2.78 -32.45
N ALA A 57 37.67 -3.06 -33.04
CA ALA A 57 36.96 -2.11 -33.90
C ALA A 57 35.44 -2.40 -33.95
N SER A 58 34.64 -1.34 -33.80
CA SER A 58 33.19 -1.35 -33.99
C SER A 58 32.83 -1.69 -35.44
N SER A 59 32.04 -2.75 -35.67
CA SER A 59 31.58 -3.17 -37.00
C SER A 59 30.05 -3.23 -37.08
N SER A 60 29.45 -3.03 -38.25
CA SER A 60 28.00 -3.15 -38.47
C SER A 60 27.61 -4.31 -39.40
N SER A 61 28.59 -5.01 -39.97
CA SER A 61 28.38 -5.98 -41.05
C SER A 61 28.15 -7.43 -40.60
N SER A 62 28.42 -7.76 -39.33
CA SER A 62 28.28 -9.12 -38.79
C SER A 62 27.04 -9.30 -37.89
N THR A 63 26.51 -10.54 -37.84
CA THR A 63 25.37 -10.93 -37.00
C THR A 63 25.61 -10.63 -35.50
N TYR A 64 26.86 -10.75 -35.04
CA TYR A 64 27.29 -10.50 -33.65
C TYR A 64 28.42 -9.45 -33.60
N SER A 65 28.19 -8.23 -34.10
CA SER A 65 29.21 -7.18 -34.00
C SER A 65 29.27 -6.53 -32.62
N SER A 66 30.42 -5.98 -32.25
CA SER A 66 30.62 -5.22 -31.00
C SER A 66 29.61 -4.06 -30.87
N SER A 67 29.29 -3.34 -31.95
CA SER A 67 28.25 -2.30 -31.96
C SER A 67 26.85 -2.83 -31.65
N LYS A 68 26.50 -4.02 -32.17
CA LYS A 68 25.18 -4.62 -31.95
C LYS A 68 25.06 -5.15 -30.53
N ILE A 69 26.13 -5.76 -30.01
CA ILE A 69 26.23 -6.18 -28.61
C ILE A 69 26.14 -4.97 -27.67
N GLU A 70 26.80 -3.86 -27.99
CA GLU A 70 26.67 -2.61 -27.23
C GLU A 70 25.26 -2.04 -27.28
N GLN A 71 24.58 -2.07 -28.42
CA GLN A 71 23.16 -1.69 -28.52
C GLN A 71 22.26 -2.56 -27.64
N TYR A 72 22.48 -3.88 -27.62
CA TYR A 72 21.72 -4.78 -26.74
C TYR A 72 22.04 -4.55 -25.26
N ARG A 73 23.26 -4.10 -24.93
CA ARG A 73 23.69 -3.82 -23.55
C ARG A 73 23.28 -2.42 -23.08
N ASN A 74 23.14 -1.47 -23.99
CA ASN A 74 22.83 -0.08 -23.69
C ASN A 74 21.35 0.06 -23.30
N ARG A 75 21.09 0.06 -21.99
CA ARG A 75 19.75 0.28 -21.42
C ARG A 75 19.16 1.65 -21.76
N SER A 76 19.98 2.65 -22.11
CA SER A 76 19.51 3.99 -22.51
C SER A 76 18.78 3.98 -23.86
N THR A 77 18.99 2.97 -24.70
CA THR A 77 18.27 2.77 -25.97
C THR A 77 17.27 1.62 -25.91
N HIS A 78 17.01 1.05 -24.74
CA HIS A 78 16.02 -0.01 -24.57
C HIS A 78 14.61 0.60 -24.56
N THR A 79 14.13 1.04 -25.73
CA THR A 79 12.78 1.61 -25.94
C THR A 79 11.66 0.55 -25.95
N GLY A 80 12.01 -0.72 -25.85
CA GLY A 80 11.05 -1.82 -25.78
C GLY A 80 10.41 -1.92 -24.40
N THR A 81 9.08 -1.97 -24.37
CA THR A 81 8.32 -2.43 -23.21
C THR A 81 8.74 -3.86 -22.90
N GLN A 82 9.41 -4.07 -21.76
CA GLN A 82 9.66 -5.41 -21.24
C GLN A 82 8.55 -5.77 -20.26
N SER A 83 8.07 -7.01 -20.32
CA SER A 83 7.17 -7.51 -19.29
C SER A 83 7.92 -7.58 -17.97
N ALA A 84 7.29 -7.16 -16.87
CA ALA A 84 7.89 -7.25 -15.54
C ALA A 84 8.39 -8.67 -15.19
N SER A 85 7.73 -9.70 -15.73
CA SER A 85 8.11 -11.11 -15.57
C SER A 85 9.47 -11.49 -16.16
N THR A 86 10.03 -10.70 -17.09
CA THR A 86 11.36 -10.96 -17.68
C THR A 86 12.48 -10.29 -16.88
N ILE A 87 12.14 -9.48 -15.88
CA ILE A 87 13.09 -8.74 -15.04
C ILE A 87 13.20 -9.47 -13.70
N ILE A 88 14.30 -10.19 -13.52
CA ILE A 88 14.48 -11.14 -12.41
C ILE A 88 14.38 -10.45 -11.03
N ASP A 89 14.86 -9.21 -10.91
CA ASP A 89 14.90 -8.44 -9.66
C ASP A 89 13.69 -7.50 -9.46
N PHE A 90 12.76 -7.43 -10.42
CA PHE A 90 11.62 -6.51 -10.33
C PHE A 90 10.72 -6.81 -9.13
N ALA A 91 10.48 -8.09 -8.85
CA ALA A 91 9.68 -8.50 -7.71
C ALA A 91 10.28 -8.00 -6.38
N ASP A 92 11.59 -8.15 -6.22
CA ASP A 92 12.32 -7.70 -5.03
C ASP A 92 12.32 -6.17 -4.92
N ALA A 93 12.57 -5.46 -6.03
CA ALA A 93 12.54 -4.01 -6.07
C ALA A 93 11.17 -3.45 -5.68
N VAL A 94 10.09 -4.01 -6.23
CA VAL A 94 8.71 -3.61 -5.90
C VAL A 94 8.36 -3.96 -4.45
N ALA A 95 8.74 -5.14 -3.97
CA ALA A 95 8.51 -5.53 -2.59
C ALA A 95 9.21 -4.58 -1.60
N ASN A 96 10.47 -4.23 -1.87
CA ASN A 96 11.22 -3.26 -1.07
C ASN A 96 10.56 -1.88 -1.09
N GLN A 97 10.11 -1.41 -2.26
CA GLN A 97 9.44 -0.13 -2.39
C GLN A 97 8.10 -0.11 -1.64
N ILE A 98 7.28 -1.16 -1.77
CA ILE A 98 6.02 -1.30 -1.03
C ILE A 98 6.29 -1.27 0.47
N GLN A 99 7.29 -2.00 0.94
CA GLN A 99 7.64 -2.05 2.36
C GLN A 99 8.16 -0.70 2.87
N ALA A 100 8.91 0.05 2.07
CA ALA A 100 9.38 1.39 2.41
C ALA A 100 8.23 2.41 2.49
N GLN A 101 7.18 2.26 1.67
CA GLN A 101 6.05 3.17 1.64
C GLN A 101 4.94 2.81 2.64
N LYS A 102 4.82 1.54 3.02
CA LYS A 102 3.72 1.05 3.85
C LYS A 102 3.80 1.59 5.28
N GLY A 103 2.80 2.38 5.66
CA GLY A 103 2.71 3.03 6.97
C GLY A 103 3.70 4.19 7.17
N ALA A 104 4.42 4.60 6.13
CA ALA A 104 5.30 5.76 6.16
C ALA A 104 4.51 7.07 6.00
N ILE A 105 5.05 8.17 6.54
CA ILE A 105 4.52 9.53 6.30
C ILE A 105 4.58 9.83 4.79
N ASN A 106 3.51 10.38 4.24
CA ASN A 106 3.33 10.59 2.79
C ASN A 106 3.42 9.29 1.95
N GLY A 107 3.26 8.12 2.58
CA GLY A 107 3.28 6.82 1.95
C GLY A 107 1.87 6.24 1.73
N VAL A 108 1.78 4.91 1.75
CA VAL A 108 0.51 4.17 1.62
C VAL A 108 0.05 3.65 2.98
N ALA A 109 -1.26 3.62 3.20
CA ALA A 109 -1.81 3.06 4.43
C ALA A 109 -1.47 1.57 4.57
N SER A 110 -1.20 1.13 5.80
CA SER A 110 -1.01 -0.29 6.09
C SER A 110 -2.34 -0.93 6.46
N LEU A 111 -2.44 -2.25 6.30
CA LEU A 111 -3.56 -3.02 6.83
C LEU A 111 -3.10 -3.87 8.03
N ASP A 112 -3.99 -4.03 9.01
CA ASP A 112 -3.84 -4.96 10.11
C ASP A 112 -4.15 -6.40 9.68
N SER A 113 -4.11 -7.35 10.63
CA SER A 113 -4.41 -8.76 10.40
C SER A 113 -5.86 -9.03 9.94
N THR A 114 -6.76 -8.05 10.07
CA THR A 114 -8.15 -8.13 9.61
C THR A 114 -8.36 -7.44 8.25
N GLY A 115 -7.31 -6.89 7.65
CA GLY A 115 -7.38 -6.18 6.37
C GLY A 115 -7.93 -4.76 6.49
N LYS A 116 -7.86 -4.13 7.67
CA LYS A 116 -8.33 -2.76 7.91
C LYS A 116 -7.17 -1.82 8.22
N VAL A 117 -7.36 -0.53 7.94
CA VAL A 117 -6.38 0.50 8.32
C VAL A 117 -6.38 0.64 9.84
N PRO A 118 -5.23 0.47 10.53
CA PRO A 118 -5.15 0.62 11.98
C PRO A 118 -5.57 2.03 12.44
N SER A 119 -6.25 2.13 13.58
CA SER A 119 -6.69 3.41 14.15
C SER A 119 -5.55 4.40 14.41
N ALA A 120 -4.33 3.91 14.63
CA ALA A 120 -3.13 4.74 14.76
C ALA A 120 -2.78 5.54 13.50
N GLN A 121 -3.29 5.14 12.33
CA GLN A 121 -3.16 5.86 11.05
C GLN A 121 -4.37 6.76 10.75
N LEU A 122 -5.39 6.76 11.61
CA LEU A 122 -6.58 7.59 11.45
C LEU A 122 -6.47 8.84 12.33
N PRO A 123 -6.97 10.00 11.86
CA PRO A 123 -7.09 11.18 12.70
C PRO A 123 -8.05 10.95 13.89
N SER A 124 -7.84 11.70 14.97
CA SER A 124 -8.61 11.57 16.22
C SER A 124 -10.10 11.95 16.14
N PHE A 125 -10.55 12.49 15.01
CA PHE A 125 -11.95 12.84 14.76
C PHE A 125 -12.75 11.71 14.09
N VAL A 126 -12.11 10.60 13.74
CA VAL A 126 -12.80 9.39 13.26
C VAL A 126 -13.12 8.51 14.47
N ASP A 127 -14.28 8.75 15.09
CA ASP A 127 -14.81 7.89 16.15
C ASP A 127 -15.57 6.70 15.52
N GLU A 128 -15.40 5.50 16.09
CA GLU A 128 -16.20 4.32 15.72
C GLU A 128 -17.60 4.43 16.35
N VAL A 129 -18.65 4.10 15.59
CA VAL A 129 -20.03 4.04 16.09
C VAL A 129 -20.37 2.59 16.47
N ILE A 130 -20.71 2.38 17.73
CA ILE A 130 -21.15 1.10 18.28
C ILE A 130 -22.65 1.16 18.54
N GLU A 131 -23.40 0.37 17.80
CA GLU A 131 -24.85 0.26 17.97
C GLU A 131 -25.17 -1.02 18.76
N ARG A 132 -25.99 -0.90 19.80
CA ARG A 132 -26.54 -2.03 20.58
C ARG A 132 -28.02 -1.82 20.80
N ASN A 133 -28.75 -2.89 21.12
CA ASN A 133 -30.19 -2.79 21.29
C ASN A 133 -30.56 -1.89 22.47
N SER A 134 -29.77 -1.90 23.56
CA SER A 134 -30.02 -1.11 24.77
C SER A 134 -28.74 -0.64 25.47
N LEU A 135 -28.86 0.33 26.38
CA LEU A 135 -27.75 0.83 27.20
C LEU A 135 -27.08 -0.27 28.05
N ALA A 136 -27.85 -1.26 28.50
CA ALA A 136 -27.35 -2.38 29.31
C ALA A 136 -26.46 -3.35 28.52
N GLU A 137 -26.54 -3.33 27.19
CA GLU A 137 -25.71 -4.15 26.30
C GLU A 137 -24.40 -3.48 25.90
N PHE A 138 -24.16 -2.24 26.34
CA PHE A 138 -22.86 -1.62 26.16
C PHE A 138 -21.79 -2.36 26.99
N PRO A 139 -20.52 -2.38 26.53
CA PRO A 139 -19.43 -2.92 27.33
C PRO A 139 -19.38 -2.31 28.74
N ALA A 140 -19.05 -3.10 29.76
CA ALA A 140 -18.91 -2.58 31.12
C ALA A 140 -17.88 -1.44 31.23
N THR A 141 -16.88 -1.42 30.34
CA THR A 141 -15.92 -0.33 30.19
C THR A 141 -15.87 0.09 28.72
N GLY A 142 -16.27 1.33 28.45
CA GLY A 142 -16.23 1.92 27.11
C GLY A 142 -14.83 2.41 26.70
N SER A 143 -14.74 2.91 25.46
CA SER A 143 -13.54 3.59 24.93
C SER A 143 -13.87 5.06 24.65
N ASN A 144 -12.93 5.97 24.94
CA ASN A 144 -13.13 7.42 24.75
C ASN A 144 -13.27 7.83 23.26
N SER A 145 -12.83 6.98 22.32
CA SER A 145 -12.85 7.22 20.87
C SER A 145 -13.99 6.50 20.15
N LYS A 146 -15.10 6.24 20.87
CA LYS A 146 -16.28 5.57 20.33
C LYS A 146 -17.54 6.32 20.71
N ILE A 147 -18.48 6.38 19.77
CA ILE A 147 -19.85 6.79 20.01
C ILE A 147 -20.69 5.54 20.19
N TYR A 148 -21.50 5.50 21.24
CA TYR A 148 -22.37 4.37 21.51
C TYR A 148 -23.83 4.79 21.29
N VAL A 149 -24.58 4.03 20.52
CA VAL A 149 -26.00 4.29 20.24
C VAL A 149 -26.84 3.13 20.76
N ALA A 150 -27.81 3.46 21.62
CA ALA A 150 -28.79 2.51 22.11
C ALA A 150 -30.04 2.60 21.21
N LEU A 151 -30.33 1.53 20.46
CA LEU A 151 -31.37 1.53 19.42
C LEU A 151 -32.79 1.59 20.00
N ASP A 152 -33.02 1.05 21.18
CA ASP A 152 -34.30 1.11 21.90
C ASP A 152 -34.78 2.53 22.20
N THR A 153 -33.83 3.42 22.49
CA THR A 153 -34.07 4.81 22.90
C THR A 153 -33.62 5.83 21.86
N ASN A 154 -32.89 5.39 20.83
CA ASN A 154 -32.22 6.22 19.82
C ASN A 154 -31.31 7.30 20.44
N LYS A 155 -30.72 7.01 21.60
CA LYS A 155 -29.83 7.93 22.33
C LYS A 155 -28.37 7.63 22.04
N ALA A 156 -27.58 8.70 21.90
CA ALA A 156 -26.13 8.63 21.71
C ALA A 156 -25.39 8.95 23.01
N TRP A 157 -24.37 8.15 23.30
CA TRP A 157 -23.61 8.15 24.54
C TRP A 157 -22.10 8.20 24.25
N ARG A 158 -21.35 8.77 25.19
CA ARG A 158 -19.88 8.73 25.24
C ARG A 158 -19.42 8.10 26.55
N TRP A 159 -18.29 7.40 26.52
CA TRP A 159 -17.65 6.89 27.73
C TRP A 159 -16.95 8.03 28.47
N GLY A 160 -17.39 8.32 29.69
CA GLY A 160 -16.84 9.38 30.56
C GLY A 160 -15.69 8.93 31.46
N GLY A 161 -15.15 7.73 31.28
CA GLY A 161 -14.06 7.15 32.09
C GLY A 161 -14.53 6.24 33.22
N SER A 162 -15.74 6.43 33.74
CA SER A 162 -16.34 5.57 34.78
C SER A 162 -17.78 5.15 34.49
N SER A 163 -18.48 5.92 33.66
CA SER A 163 -19.84 5.62 33.23
C SER A 163 -20.10 6.20 31.84
N TYR A 164 -21.19 5.76 31.22
CA TYR A 164 -21.68 6.36 29.99
C TYR A 164 -22.41 7.67 30.28
N THR A 165 -22.16 8.68 29.45
CA THR A 165 -22.80 10.00 29.52
C THR A 165 -23.51 10.27 28.20
N GLU A 166 -24.78 10.67 28.25
CA GLU A 166 -25.56 11.05 27.07
C GLU A 166 -24.95 12.32 26.45
N ILE A 167 -24.78 12.36 25.13
CA ILE A 167 -24.10 13.48 24.44
C ILE A 167 -25.00 14.72 24.38
N SER A 168 -26.31 14.55 24.40
CA SER A 168 -27.27 15.65 24.35
C SER A 168 -28.48 15.33 25.23
N PRO A 169 -28.30 15.29 26.56
CA PRO A 169 -29.40 15.02 27.48
C PRO A 169 -30.40 16.17 27.40
N SER A 170 -31.57 15.89 26.84
CA SER A 170 -32.70 16.82 26.86
C SER A 170 -33.74 16.33 27.86
N PRO A 171 -34.24 17.21 28.76
CA PRO A 171 -35.37 16.88 29.63
C PRO A 171 -36.68 16.68 28.83
N GLY A 172 -36.70 16.99 27.52
CA GLY A 172 -37.83 16.72 26.63
C GLY A 172 -39.03 17.66 26.81
N SER A 173 -39.25 18.22 27.99
CA SER A 173 -40.28 19.22 28.31
C SER A 173 -39.83 20.12 29.47
N SER A 174 -40.35 21.34 29.53
CA SER A 174 -40.23 22.24 30.69
C SER A 174 -40.80 21.64 31.99
N ASP A 175 -41.73 20.69 31.86
CA ASP A 175 -42.39 20.03 32.99
C ASP A 175 -41.50 18.97 33.65
N ALA A 176 -40.48 18.48 32.94
CA ALA A 176 -39.53 17.48 33.43
C ALA A 176 -38.31 18.11 34.14
N VAL A 177 -38.24 19.44 34.23
CA VAL A 177 -37.14 20.16 34.88
C VAL A 177 -37.59 20.62 36.27
N PRO A 178 -37.12 20.05 37.39
CA PRO A 178 -37.56 20.46 38.73
C PRO A 178 -37.42 21.98 38.96
N GLN A 179 -38.39 22.60 39.64
CA GLN A 179 -38.34 24.02 39.97
C GLN A 179 -37.10 24.30 40.83
N GLY A 180 -36.37 25.37 40.51
CA GLY A 180 -35.15 25.74 41.21
C GLY A 180 -34.87 27.23 41.15
N VAL A 181 -33.72 27.64 41.66
CA VAL A 181 -33.27 29.06 41.66
C VAL A 181 -33.10 29.65 40.25
N VAL A 182 -32.97 28.79 39.22
CA VAL A 182 -32.80 29.20 37.82
C VAL A 182 -34.06 28.92 36.98
N ASN A 183 -34.79 27.83 37.27
CA ASN A 183 -36.05 27.48 36.61
C ASN A 183 -37.24 27.95 37.47
N LEU A 184 -37.63 29.22 37.34
CA LEU A 184 -38.80 29.79 38.00
C LEU A 184 -39.99 29.83 37.04
N TYR A 185 -41.01 29.01 37.30
CA TYR A 185 -42.30 29.03 36.58
C TYR A 185 -43.15 30.28 36.85
N THR A 186 -42.76 31.09 37.84
CA THR A 186 -43.39 32.36 38.21
C THR A 186 -42.29 33.35 38.56
N THR A 187 -42.39 34.59 38.10
CA THR A 187 -41.46 35.65 38.49
C THR A 187 -41.52 35.91 40.00
N ALA A 188 -40.43 36.45 40.57
CA ALA A 188 -40.42 36.87 41.97
C ALA A 188 -41.54 37.88 42.26
N LEU A 189 -41.88 38.71 41.26
CA LEU A 189 -43.01 39.63 41.33
C LEU A 189 -44.34 38.87 41.39
N GLU A 190 -44.62 37.93 40.47
CA GLU A 190 -45.87 37.13 40.50
C GLU A 190 -46.02 36.32 41.78
N LYS A 191 -44.93 35.75 42.32
CA LYS A 191 -44.93 35.07 43.62
C LYS A 191 -45.25 36.04 44.76
N ALA A 192 -44.69 37.25 44.74
CA ALA A 192 -45.00 38.30 45.71
C ALA A 192 -46.44 38.79 45.56
N THR A 193 -46.96 38.93 44.35
CA THR A 193 -48.35 39.31 44.07
C THR A 193 -49.31 38.21 44.53
N TRP A 194 -48.98 36.94 44.33
CA TRP A 194 -49.77 35.80 44.79
C TRP A 194 -49.75 35.70 46.32
N ASN A 195 -48.58 35.82 46.96
CA ASN A 195 -48.47 35.87 48.42
C ASN A 195 -49.15 37.11 49.02
N ALA A 196 -49.15 38.26 48.34
CA ALA A 196 -49.87 39.45 48.80
C ALA A 196 -51.38 39.29 48.64
N LYS A 197 -51.83 38.56 47.61
CA LYS A 197 -53.25 38.33 47.33
C LYS A 197 -53.86 37.21 48.17
N TYR A 198 -53.09 36.17 48.50
CA TYR A 198 -53.58 34.95 49.13
C TYR A 198 -52.75 34.46 50.34
N GLY A 199 -51.66 35.14 50.68
CA GLY A 199 -50.73 34.74 51.75
C GLY A 199 -50.80 35.62 53.00
N SER A 200 -51.94 36.27 53.27
CA SER A 200 -52.13 37.01 54.52
C SER A 200 -52.45 36.06 55.68
N THR A 201 -51.86 36.33 56.85
CA THR A 201 -52.15 35.60 58.10
C THR A 201 -53.50 35.99 58.71
N GLU A 202 -54.19 36.98 58.15
CA GLU A 202 -55.47 37.53 58.65
C GLU A 202 -56.71 37.10 57.85
N ILE A 203 -56.55 36.40 56.73
CA ILE A 203 -57.66 35.78 55.99
C ILE A 203 -57.33 34.30 55.91
N GLY A 204 -57.66 33.60 56.99
CA GLY A 204 -57.35 32.18 57.17
C GLY A 204 -58.07 31.35 56.11
N ASN A 205 -57.31 30.44 55.49
CA ASN A 205 -57.74 29.36 54.58
C ASN A 205 -59.14 29.54 53.93
N PRO A 206 -59.24 29.72 52.61
CA PRO A 206 -60.52 29.99 51.93
C PRO A 206 -61.64 29.00 52.28
N ASP A 207 -61.34 27.74 52.58
CA ASP A 207 -62.34 26.77 53.04
C ASP A 207 -62.97 27.17 54.40
N THR A 208 -62.19 27.72 55.33
CA THR A 208 -62.70 28.15 56.64
C THR A 208 -63.46 29.47 56.58
N ASP A 209 -63.04 30.41 55.74
CA ASP A 209 -63.71 31.71 55.61
C ASP A 209 -65.04 31.60 54.84
N PHE A 210 -65.11 30.77 53.80
CA PHE A 210 -66.40 30.52 53.13
C PHE A 210 -67.41 29.83 54.07
N VAL A 211 -66.95 28.89 54.90
CA VAL A 211 -67.81 28.23 55.90
C VAL A 211 -68.27 29.22 56.98
N ALA A 212 -67.41 30.15 57.42
CA ALA A 212 -67.77 31.18 58.40
C ALA A 212 -68.80 32.19 57.85
N ILE A 213 -68.65 32.63 56.59
CA ILE A 213 -69.58 33.53 55.93
C ILE A 213 -70.95 32.85 55.74
N ILE A 214 -70.96 31.61 55.24
CA ILE A 214 -72.20 30.84 55.04
C ILE A 214 -72.94 30.64 56.36
N ASN A 215 -72.23 30.29 57.43
CA ASN A 215 -72.86 30.09 58.74
C ASN A 215 -73.41 31.39 59.35
N THR A 216 -72.81 32.53 59.03
CA THR A 216 -73.28 33.85 59.52
C THR A 216 -74.54 34.30 58.77
N GLU A 217 -74.60 34.07 57.46
CA GLU A 217 -75.78 34.35 56.61
C GLU A 217 -76.96 33.40 56.91
N LEU A 218 -76.70 32.16 57.32
CA LEU A 218 -77.74 31.20 57.75
C LEU A 218 -78.32 31.49 59.14
N ALA A 219 -77.64 32.31 59.95
CA ALA A 219 -78.05 32.66 61.31
C ALA A 219 -78.79 34.02 61.41
N ALA A 220 -78.85 34.78 60.31
CA ALA A 220 -79.61 36.02 60.16
C ALA A 220 -81.00 35.75 59.55
#